data_AF-A0A9E2A366-F1
#
_entry.id   AF-A0A9E2A366-F1
#
_cell.length_a   1.000
_cell.length_b   1.000
_cell.length_c   1.000
_cell.angle_alpha   90.00
_cell.angle_beta   90.00
_cell.angle_gamma   90.00
#
_symmetry.space_group_name_H-M   'P 1'
#
loop_
_entity.id
_entity.type
_entity.pdbx_description
1 polymer ?
#
loop_
_entity_poly.entity_id
_entity_poly.type
_entity_poly.pdbx_seq_one_letter_code
_entity_poly.pdbx_strand_id
1 'polypeptide(L)' 'MDMVPILFLTIILPLWIVLHYITKWKSSKGLSNEDEKMLSEIWESANRMEERINTLERILDVDSPDWRRRA' A
#
# COMPACT_ATOMS: atom_id res chain seq x y z
N MET A 1 21.98 -42.63 -24.17
CA MET A 1 22.25 -41.98 -22.87
C MET A 1 21.34 -40.76 -22.71
N ASP A 2 20.13 -40.82 -23.29
CA ASP A 2 19.47 -39.61 -23.83
C ASP A 2 18.14 -39.31 -23.11
N MET A 3 17.71 -40.20 -22.23
CA MET A 3 16.47 -40.09 -21.45
C MET A 3 16.64 -39.24 -20.18
N VAL A 4 17.87 -39.13 -19.67
CA VAL A 4 18.20 -38.34 -18.47
C VAL A 4 17.87 -36.84 -18.64
N PRO A 5 18.27 -36.15 -19.73
CA PRO A 5 17.91 -34.75 -19.92
C PRO A 5 16.40 -34.53 -20.10
N ILE A 6 15.69 -35.48 -20.70
CA ILE A 6 14.23 -35.40 -20.88
C ILE A 6 13.49 -35.50 -19.54
N LEU A 7 13.92 -36.42 -18.67
CA LEU A 7 13.37 -36.55 -17.32
C LEU A 7 13.65 -35.30 -16.47
N PHE A 8 14.85 -34.72 -16.62
CA PHE A 8 15.23 -33.48 -15.95
C PHE A 8 14.32 -32.31 -16.38
N LEU A 9 14.12 -32.14 -17.69
CA LEU A 9 13.28 -31.05 -18.23
C LEU A 9 11.80 -31.21 -17.89
N THR A 10 11.30 -32.44 -17.78
CA THR A 10 9.88 -32.69 -17.48
C THR A 10 9.53 -32.62 -16.00
N ILE A 11 10.53 -32.71 -15.10
CA ILE A 11 10.29 -32.67 -13.65
C ILE A 11 10.82 -31.38 -13.04
N ILE A 12 12.09 -31.05 -13.29
CA ILE A 12 12.78 -29.96 -12.59
C ILE A 12 12.34 -28.60 -13.11
N LEU A 13 12.12 -28.47 -14.43
CA LEU A 13 11.63 -27.23 -15.03
C LEU A 13 10.23 -26.84 -14.49
N PRO A 14 9.20 -27.72 -14.51
CA PRO A 14 7.90 -27.36 -13.95
C PRO A 14 7.92 -27.18 -12.43
N LEU A 15 8.72 -27.96 -11.68
CA LEU A 15 8.91 -27.71 -10.23
C LEU A 15 9.48 -26.32 -9.95
N TRP A 16 10.49 -25.89 -10.72
CA TRP A 16 11.09 -24.57 -10.58
C TRP A 16 10.10 -23.45 -10.92
N ILE A 17 9.33 -23.62 -12.01
CA ILE A 17 8.27 -22.69 -12.40
C ILE A 17 7.25 -22.56 -11.26
N VAL A 18 6.72 -23.67 -10.75
CA VAL A 18 5.74 -23.67 -9.65
C VAL A 18 6.31 -22.97 -8.42
N LEU A 19 7.54 -23.29 -8.02
CA LEU A 19 8.21 -22.65 -6.86
C LEU A 19 8.44 -21.15 -7.08
N HIS A 20 8.83 -20.74 -8.29
CA HIS A 20 9.03 -19.34 -8.65
C HIS A 20 7.75 -18.53 -8.51
N TYR A 21 6.64 -19.04 -9.05
CA TYR A 21 5.34 -18.35 -8.99
C TYR A 21 4.74 -18.36 -7.58
N ILE A 22 4.90 -19.44 -6.81
CA ILE A 22 4.48 -19.47 -5.40
C ILE A 22 5.28 -18.45 -4.57
N THR A 23 6.59 -18.33 -4.80
CA THR A 23 7.45 -17.38 -4.08
C THR A 23 7.05 -15.94 -4.42
N LYS A 24 6.85 -15.62 -5.71
CA LYS A 24 6.33 -14.31 -6.12
C LYS A 24 4.95 -14.02 -5.55
N TRP A 25 4.06 -15.02 -5.51
CA TRP A 25 2.74 -14.88 -4.93
C TRP A 25 2.79 -14.65 -3.42
N LYS A 26 3.67 -15.35 -2.69
CA LYS A 26 3.88 -15.11 -1.26
C LYS A 26 4.48 -13.73 -0.98
N SER A 27 5.46 -13.28 -1.78
CA SER A 27 6.00 -11.92 -1.68
C SER A 27 4.97 -10.84 -2.03
N SER A 28 3.94 -11.18 -2.81
CA SER A 28 2.83 -10.28 -3.17
C SER A 28 1.61 -10.40 -2.24
N LYS A 29 1.63 -11.30 -1.26
CA LYS A 29 0.49 -11.56 -0.36
C LYS A 29 0.67 -10.85 0.96
N GLY A 30 0.15 -9.63 1.03
CA GLY A 30 0.12 -8.81 2.23
C GLY A 30 0.45 -7.37 1.87
N LEU A 31 0.02 -6.42 2.70
CA LEU A 31 0.67 -5.12 2.73
C LEU A 31 2.14 -5.40 3.12
N SER A 32 3.09 -4.95 2.30
CA SER A 32 4.48 -4.94 2.72
C SER A 32 4.59 -4.08 3.99
N ASN A 33 5.58 -4.34 4.86
CA ASN A 33 5.89 -3.43 5.96
C ASN A 33 6.10 -1.98 5.46
N GLU A 34 6.57 -1.82 4.22
CA GLU A 34 6.69 -0.53 3.54
C GLU A 34 5.33 0.10 3.23
N ASP A 35 4.37 -0.71 2.75
CA ASP A 35 3.01 -0.22 2.46
C ASP A 35 2.28 0.19 3.75
N GLU A 36 2.43 -0.58 4.84
CA GLU A 36 1.87 -0.23 6.15
C GLU A 36 2.46 1.09 6.67
N LYS A 37 3.77 1.28 6.53
CA LYS A 37 4.45 2.52 6.90
C LYS A 37 3.94 3.70 6.07
N MET A 38 3.82 3.54 4.75
CA MET A 38 3.31 4.58 3.87
C MET A 38 1.87 4.97 4.25
N LEU A 39 1.00 3.98 4.54
CA LEU A 39 -0.37 4.25 4.99
C LEU A 39 -0.39 5.00 6.33
N SER A 40 0.48 4.64 7.27
CA SER A 40 0.62 5.36 8.54
C SER A 40 1.02 6.82 8.34
N GLU A 41 1.98 7.09 7.44
CA GLU A 41 2.42 8.46 7.14
C GLU A 41 1.31 9.30 6.49
N ILE A 42 0.54 8.70 5.57
CA ILE A 42 -0.62 9.37 4.96
C ILE A 42 -1.69 9.67 6.01
N TRP A 43 -1.96 8.71 6.91
CA TRP A 43 -2.93 8.89 7.97
C TRP A 43 -2.52 10.01 8.94
N GLU A 44 -1.26 10.05 9.35
CA GLU A 44 -0.73 11.11 10.21
C GLU A 44 -0.81 12.49 9.54
N SER A 45 -0.46 12.56 8.25
CA SER A 45 -0.57 13.79 7.46
C SER A 45 -2.01 14.28 7.35
N ALA A 46 -2.97 13.37 7.10
CA ALA A 46 -4.39 13.68 7.05
C ALA A 46 -4.90 14.22 8.40
N ASN A 47 -4.53 13.57 9.50
CA ASN A 47 -4.92 14.00 10.84
C ASN A 47 -4.37 15.40 11.18
N ARG A 48 -3.11 15.67 10.80
CA ARG A 48 -2.51 17.01 10.95
C ARG A 48 -3.20 18.06 10.08
N MET A 49 -3.68 17.68 8.89
CA MET A 49 -4.43 18.59 8.01
C MET A 49 -5.79 18.93 8.62
N GLU A 50 -6.48 17.95 9.19
CA GLU A 50 -7.75 18.14 9.89
C GLU A 50 -7.61 19.10 11.08
N GLU A 51 -6.58 18.94 11.92
CA GLU A 51 -6.33 19.85 13.05
C GLU A 51 -6.10 21.30 12.59
N ARG A 52 -5.40 21.48 11.47
CA ARG A 52 -5.20 22.80 10.86
C ARG A 52 -6.50 23.38 10.32
N ILE A 53 -7.34 22.57 9.68
CA ILE A 53 -8.66 23.00 9.20
C ILE A 53 -9.51 23.46 10.39
N ASN A 54 -9.59 22.68 11.46
CA ASN A 54 -10.30 23.04 12.68
C ASN A 54 -9.80 24.37 13.27
N THR A 55 -8.48 24.57 13.26
CA THR A 55 -7.88 25.84 13.69
C THR A 55 -8.29 27.00 12.80
N LEU A 56 -8.26 26.81 11.48
CA LEU A 56 -8.68 27.82 10.50
C LEU A 56 -10.17 28.14 10.60
N GLU A 57 -11.03 27.12 10.78
CA GLU A 57 -12.46 27.31 11.02
C GLU A 57 -12.69 28.15 12.27
N ARG A 58 -11.97 27.86 13.37
CA ARG A 58 -12.07 28.63 14.61
C ARG A 58 -11.64 30.09 14.42
N ILE A 59 -10.57 30.34 13.66
CA ILE A 59 -10.14 31.71 13.35
C ILE A 59 -11.19 32.40 12.49
N LEU A 60 -11.70 31.72 11.47
CA LEU A 60 -12.68 32.27 10.53
C LEU A 60 -14.04 32.55 11.20
N ASP A 61 -14.44 31.73 12.18
CA ASP A 61 -15.61 31.96 13.03
C ASP A 61 -15.46 33.24 13.88
N VAL A 62 -14.23 33.63 14.26
CA VAL A 62 -13.95 34.89 14.98
C VAL A 62 -13.88 36.08 14.02
N ASP A 63 -13.13 35.95 12.93
CA ASP A 63 -12.84 37.05 12.01
C ASP A 63 -14.01 37.36 11.07
N SER A 64 -14.88 36.39 10.78
CA SER A 64 -16.00 36.56 9.85
C SER A 64 -17.19 35.67 10.23
N PRO A 65 -17.93 35.97 11.30
CA PRO A 65 -18.96 35.09 11.91
C PRO A 65 -20.05 34.55 10.95
N ASP A 66 -20.29 35.21 9.82
CA ASP A 66 -21.27 34.81 8.80
C ASP A 66 -20.66 34.08 7.59
N TRP A 67 -19.38 33.71 7.61
CA TRP A 67 -18.68 33.09 6.47
C TRP A 67 -19.35 31.80 6.00
N ARG A 68 -19.86 30.98 6.93
CA ARG A 68 -20.58 29.73 6.64
C ARG A 68 -21.89 29.94 5.88
N ARG A 69 -22.47 31.15 5.90
CA ARG A 69 -23.69 31.47 5.13
C ARG A 69 -23.39 31.90 3.68
N ARG A 70 -22.12 32.12 3.34
CA ARG A 70 -21.68 32.57 2.01
C ARG A 70 -21.06 31.44 1.16
N ALA A 71 -20.80 30.29 1.75
CA ALA A 71 -20.35 29.06 1.09
C ALA A 71 -21.55 28.24 0.61
#